data_AF-A0A1G2LA75-F1
#
_entry.id   AF-A0A1G2LA75-F1
#
_cell.length_a   1.000
_cell.length_b   1.000
_cell.length_c   1.000
_cell.angle_alpha   90.00
_cell.angle_beta   90.00
_cell.angle_gamma   90.00
#
_symmetry.space_group_name_H-M   'P 1'
#
loop_
_entity.id
_entity.type
_entity.pdbx_description
1 polymer ?
#
loop_
_entity_poly.entity_id
_entity_poly.type
_entity_poly.pdbx_seq_one_letter_code
_entity_poly.pdbx_strand_id
1 'polypeptide(L)'
;MVIFVAAIFILAVVYSVFSATTISSSAISTDGTLSVTGISTLTGAVYASSTLQATDDGLFYDQLSAGASTNTPTTTFNVTGSGYLTAGLGIGFATTGTGALHATGLGVIRGRLGLNGTTSPYQELGVEGDAALNSQATTTMSLESTSATQGGCIEFEQASTVEEAGGQLPANRWIRIYPGRGSMVTASSTNSSIGLVIERGRCQ
;
A
#
# COMPACT_ATOMS: atom_id res chain seq x y z
N MET A 1 4.88 -40.73 67.32
CA MET A 1 5.97 -40.99 66.35
C MET A 1 5.46 -41.16 64.92
N VAL A 2 4.46 -42.02 64.66
CA VAL A 2 3.96 -42.31 63.30
C VAL A 2 3.46 -41.07 62.55
N ILE A 3 2.70 -40.19 63.21
CA ILE A 3 2.15 -38.96 62.59
C ILE A 3 3.25 -37.98 62.16
N PHE A 4 4.32 -37.88 62.95
CA PHE A 4 5.43 -36.96 62.66
C PHE A 4 6.26 -37.43 61.46
N VAL A 5 6.50 -38.75 61.37
CA VAL A 5 7.17 -39.37 60.21
C VAL A 5 6.33 -39.21 58.95
N ALA A 6 5.01 -39.40 59.05
CA ALA A 6 4.09 -39.20 57.92
C ALA A 6 4.09 -37.74 57.43
N ALA A 7 4.10 -36.76 58.33
CA ALA A 7 4.13 -35.34 57.96
C ALA A 7 5.43 -34.94 57.22
N ILE A 8 6.58 -35.46 57.66
CA ILE A 8 7.87 -35.24 56.97
C ILE A 8 7.86 -35.87 55.58
N PHE A 9 7.31 -37.08 55.45
CA PHE A 9 7.25 -37.77 54.17
C PHE A 9 6.36 -37.04 53.17
N ILE A 10 5.20 -36.56 53.62
CA ILE A 10 4.30 -35.73 52.80
C ILE A 10 5.01 -34.44 52.38
N LEU A 11 5.71 -33.77 53.31
CA LEU A 11 6.43 -32.54 52.99
C LEU A 11 7.55 -32.77 51.96
N ALA A 12 8.29 -33.89 52.07
CA ALA A 12 9.36 -34.24 51.14
C ALA A 12 8.82 -34.56 49.73
N VAL A 13 7.69 -35.28 49.63
CA VAL A 13 7.03 -35.58 48.35
C VAL A 13 6.44 -34.31 47.73
N VAL A 14 5.81 -33.45 48.54
CA VAL A 14 5.33 -32.15 48.07
C VAL A 14 6.50 -31.31 47.55
N TYR A 15 7.60 -31.22 48.30
CA TYR A 15 8.78 -30.48 47.86
C TYR A 15 9.37 -31.01 46.55
N SER A 16 9.44 -32.33 46.35
CA SER A 16 9.97 -32.91 45.12
C SER A 16 9.02 -32.75 43.92
N VAL A 17 7.70 -32.74 44.15
CA VAL A 17 6.69 -32.55 43.09
C VAL A 17 6.56 -31.08 42.66
N PHE A 18 6.83 -30.12 43.55
CA PHE A 18 6.81 -28.68 43.24
C PHE A 18 8.17 -28.09 42.84
N SER A 19 9.26 -28.88 42.90
CA SER A 19 10.59 -28.41 42.52
C SER A 19 10.76 -28.38 41.00
N ALA A 20 11.19 -27.24 40.47
CA ALA A 20 11.57 -27.15 39.05
C ALA A 20 12.71 -28.13 38.75
N THR A 21 12.56 -28.95 37.72
CA THR A 21 13.65 -29.78 37.21
C THR A 21 14.46 -28.98 36.20
N THR A 22 15.73 -28.70 36.51
CA THR A 22 16.65 -28.06 35.57
C THR A 22 17.34 -29.12 34.72
N ILE A 23 17.09 -29.13 33.42
CA ILE A 23 17.85 -29.95 32.46
C ILE A 23 18.99 -29.06 31.92
N SER A 24 20.22 -29.36 32.32
CA SER A 24 21.43 -28.63 31.91
C SER A 24 22.26 -29.41 30.90
N SER A 25 21.61 -29.86 29.81
CA SER A 25 22.30 -30.47 28.66
C SER A 25 22.55 -29.43 27.59
N SER A 26 23.62 -29.58 26.81
CA SER A 26 23.92 -28.71 25.66
C SER A 26 22.95 -28.89 24.50
N ALA A 27 22.19 -30.00 24.48
CA ALA A 27 21.18 -30.29 23.49
C ALA A 27 20.06 -31.15 24.09
N ILE A 28 18.86 -31.00 23.54
CA ILE A 28 17.73 -31.90 23.70
C ILE A 28 17.41 -32.42 22.31
N SER A 29 17.44 -33.75 22.12
CA SER A 29 17.08 -34.41 20.87
C SER A 29 15.91 -35.33 21.14
N THR A 30 14.86 -35.21 20.33
CA THR A 30 13.68 -36.07 20.41
C THR A 30 13.37 -36.62 19.02
N ASP A 31 13.16 -37.92 18.90
CA ASP A 31 12.71 -38.54 17.63
C ASP A 31 11.21 -38.31 17.37
N GLY A 32 10.52 -37.70 18.34
CA GLY A 32 9.09 -37.35 18.28
C GLY A 32 8.82 -35.92 18.74
N THR A 33 7.57 -35.66 19.13
CA THR A 33 7.12 -34.33 19.56
C THR A 33 7.64 -33.98 20.96
N LEU A 34 8.29 -32.83 21.08
CA LEU A 34 8.49 -32.16 22.36
C LEU A 34 7.29 -31.27 22.65
N SER A 35 6.46 -31.64 23.64
CA SER A 35 5.39 -30.77 24.12
C SER A 35 5.89 -29.98 25.32
N VAL A 36 5.89 -28.66 25.21
CA VAL A 36 6.19 -27.77 26.33
C VAL A 36 4.92 -27.00 26.66
N THR A 37 4.39 -27.23 27.86
CA THR A 37 3.22 -26.51 28.37
C THR A 37 3.67 -25.37 29.26
N GLY A 38 3.03 -24.21 29.13
CA GLY A 38 3.38 -23.00 29.88
C GLY A 38 4.36 -22.09 29.13
N ILE A 39 4.96 -21.15 29.85
CA ILE A 39 5.86 -20.14 29.27
C ILE A 39 7.20 -20.80 28.96
N SER A 40 7.65 -20.69 27.71
CA SER A 40 8.97 -21.12 27.26
C SER A 40 9.74 -19.92 26.73
N THR A 41 10.97 -19.74 27.19
CA THR A 41 11.88 -18.72 26.66
C THR A 41 13.00 -19.42 25.91
N LEU A 42 13.05 -19.22 24.59
CA LEU A 42 14.18 -19.65 23.77
C LEU A 42 15.12 -18.45 23.60
N THR A 43 16.38 -18.63 23.95
CA THR A 43 17.42 -17.62 23.76
C THR A 43 18.29 -18.00 22.56
N GLY A 44 18.50 -17.06 21.64
CA GLY A 44 19.23 -17.28 20.40
C GLY A 44 18.34 -17.51 19.18
N ALA A 45 18.92 -18.06 18.12
CA ALA A 45 18.21 -18.30 16.87
C ALA A 45 17.33 -19.56 16.96
N VAL A 46 16.10 -19.46 16.43
CA VAL A 46 15.18 -20.59 16.26
C VAL A 46 15.14 -20.96 14.78
N TYR A 47 15.53 -22.19 14.47
CA TYR A 47 15.53 -22.71 13.10
C TYR A 47 14.41 -23.76 12.96
N ALA A 48 13.42 -23.48 12.10
CA ALA A 48 12.39 -24.43 11.72
C ALA A 48 12.62 -24.87 10.27
N SER A 49 12.90 -26.15 10.03
CA SER A 49 13.16 -26.70 8.69
C SER A 49 11.90 -26.87 7.84
N SER A 50 10.71 -26.75 8.43
CA SER A 50 9.43 -26.88 7.74
C SER A 50 8.50 -25.72 8.08
N THR A 51 7.93 -25.72 9.28
CA THR A 51 6.92 -24.74 9.69
C THR A 51 7.24 -24.17 11.06
N LEU A 52 7.25 -22.85 11.17
CA LEU A 52 7.10 -22.14 12.43
C LEU A 52 5.72 -21.50 12.44
N GLN A 53 4.88 -21.85 13.41
CA GLN A 53 3.50 -21.39 13.50
C GLN A 53 3.25 -20.82 14.90
N ALA A 54 2.62 -19.65 14.95
CA ALA A 54 1.93 -19.13 16.12
C ALA A 54 0.42 -19.15 15.82
N THR A 55 -0.38 -19.69 16.74
CA THR A 55 -1.84 -19.80 16.56
C THR A 55 -2.59 -18.57 17.06
N ASP A 56 -1.95 -17.80 17.95
CA ASP A 56 -2.45 -16.53 18.49
C ASP A 56 -1.54 -15.39 18.04
N ASP A 57 -0.93 -14.66 18.98
CA ASP A 57 -0.09 -13.51 18.69
C ASP A 57 1.38 -13.91 18.44
N GLY A 58 1.91 -13.52 17.29
CA GLY A 58 3.34 -13.53 16.98
C GLY A 58 3.90 -12.11 17.00
N LEU A 59 4.68 -11.76 18.02
CA LEU A 59 5.28 -10.42 18.16
C LEU A 59 6.77 -10.45 17.76
N PHE A 60 7.15 -9.59 16.82
CA PHE A 60 8.53 -9.36 16.41
C PHE A 60 8.91 -7.92 16.80
N TYR A 61 9.89 -7.75 17.70
CA TYR A 61 10.19 -6.45 18.33
C TYR A 61 11.11 -5.52 17.53
N ASP A 62 11.88 -6.05 16.58
CA ASP A 62 12.88 -5.26 15.82
C ASP A 62 12.62 -5.35 14.32
N GLN A 63 12.99 -6.47 13.71
CA GLN A 63 12.82 -6.69 12.28
C GLN A 63 12.11 -8.02 12.01
N LEU A 64 11.10 -7.99 11.15
CA LEU A 64 10.56 -9.16 10.49
C LEU A 64 10.92 -9.07 9.00
N SER A 65 11.85 -9.92 8.57
CA SER A 65 12.07 -10.17 7.14
C SER A 65 11.29 -11.42 6.75
N ALA A 66 10.01 -11.22 6.43
CA ALA A 66 9.13 -12.26 5.93
C ALA A 66 8.82 -11.97 4.47
N GLY A 67 9.02 -12.96 3.61
CA GLY A 67 8.75 -12.83 2.19
C GLY A 67 8.43 -14.19 1.60
N ALA A 68 7.53 -14.19 0.63
CA ALA A 68 7.36 -15.33 -0.24
C ALA A 68 8.34 -15.21 -1.41
N SER A 69 9.53 -15.80 -1.26
CA SER A 69 10.52 -15.88 -2.35
C SER A 69 10.25 -17.13 -3.17
N THR A 70 9.70 -17.02 -4.38
CA THR A 70 9.81 -18.09 -5.39
C THR A 70 9.65 -17.54 -6.80
N ASN A 71 10.44 -18.10 -7.73
CA ASN A 71 10.40 -17.82 -9.18
C ASN A 71 9.12 -18.31 -9.89
N THR A 72 8.10 -18.73 -9.14
CA THR A 72 6.79 -19.20 -9.59
C THR A 72 5.80 -19.02 -8.43
N PRO A 73 4.79 -18.14 -8.53
CA PRO A 73 4.01 -17.73 -7.37
C PRO A 73 3.06 -18.84 -6.90
N THR A 74 3.46 -19.58 -5.86
CA THR A 74 2.55 -20.43 -5.08
C THR A 74 2.51 -20.07 -3.60
N THR A 75 3.38 -19.18 -3.13
CA THR A 75 3.31 -18.64 -1.76
C THR A 75 3.07 -17.14 -1.85
N THR A 76 1.97 -16.67 -1.26
CA THR A 76 1.64 -15.25 -1.12
C THR A 76 1.95 -14.85 0.32
N PHE A 77 2.64 -13.73 0.54
CA PHE A 77 2.55 -13.08 1.84
C PHE A 77 1.12 -12.54 1.95
N ASN A 78 0.28 -13.23 2.72
CA ASN A 78 -1.12 -12.91 2.87
C ASN A 78 -1.38 -12.43 4.30
N VAL A 79 -2.09 -11.32 4.43
CA VAL A 79 -2.64 -10.83 5.69
C VAL A 79 -4.15 -10.90 5.55
N THR A 80 -4.78 -11.85 6.26
CA THR A 80 -6.24 -11.90 6.36
C THR A 80 -6.68 -10.97 7.47
N GLY A 81 -7.55 -10.00 7.17
CA GLY A 81 -7.95 -8.95 8.11
C GLY A 81 -7.25 -7.61 7.81
N SER A 82 -6.90 -6.88 8.86
CA SER A 82 -6.30 -5.54 8.74
C SER A 82 -4.78 -5.57 8.93
N GLY A 83 -4.04 -5.00 7.99
CA GLY A 83 -2.65 -4.63 8.16
C GLY A 83 -2.52 -3.14 8.48
N TYR A 84 -1.72 -2.78 9.49
CA TYR A 84 -1.41 -1.39 9.82
C TYR A 84 0.08 -1.15 9.65
N LEU A 85 0.42 -0.12 8.88
CA LEU A 85 1.77 0.38 8.72
C LEU A 85 1.77 1.82 9.24
N THR A 86 2.48 2.05 10.34
CA THR A 86 2.58 3.36 10.99
C THR A 86 3.70 4.22 10.41
N ALA A 87 4.66 3.58 9.73
CA ALA A 87 5.71 4.21 8.96
C ALA A 87 5.42 4.09 7.45
N GLY A 88 6.42 4.37 6.60
CA GLY A 88 6.29 4.26 5.15
C GLY A 88 6.09 2.82 4.68
N LEU A 89 5.23 2.65 3.67
CA LEU A 89 5.14 1.42 2.87
C LEU A 89 5.94 1.62 1.58
N GLY A 90 7.03 0.88 1.42
CA GLY A 90 7.74 0.77 0.15
C GLY A 90 7.17 -0.37 -0.68
N ILE A 91 6.61 -0.06 -1.85
CA ILE A 91 6.28 -1.06 -2.88
C ILE A 91 7.33 -0.92 -3.99
N GLY A 92 8.19 -1.91 -4.15
CA GLY A 92 9.33 -1.87 -5.07
C GLY A 92 9.79 -3.28 -5.49
N PHE A 93 10.56 -3.37 -6.56
CA PHE A 93 10.99 -4.65 -7.11
C PHE A 93 12.21 -5.24 -6.43
N ALA A 94 12.20 -6.57 -6.21
CA ALA A 94 13.40 -7.35 -6.01
C ALA A 94 13.95 -8.00 -7.30
N THR A 95 13.20 -8.25 -8.40
CA THR A 95 13.85 -8.70 -9.67
C THR A 95 13.11 -8.69 -11.03
N THR A 96 11.79 -8.52 -11.19
CA THR A 96 11.15 -8.54 -12.55
C THR A 96 9.90 -7.65 -12.74
N GLY A 97 10.06 -6.34 -12.99
CA GLY A 97 9.07 -5.49 -13.72
C GLY A 97 8.01 -4.67 -12.94
N THR A 98 8.27 -3.36 -12.77
CA THR A 98 7.35 -2.25 -12.33
C THR A 98 6.61 -2.41 -10.99
N GLY A 99 7.17 -1.82 -9.91
CA GLY A 99 6.71 -1.96 -8.52
C GLY A 99 5.35 -1.30 -8.25
N ALA A 100 4.28 -1.93 -8.72
CA ALA A 100 2.92 -1.39 -8.63
C ALA A 100 2.18 -1.92 -7.39
N LEU A 101 1.40 -1.04 -6.76
CA LEU A 101 0.31 -1.44 -5.89
C LEU A 101 -0.90 -1.76 -6.77
N HIS A 102 -1.30 -3.03 -6.85
CA HIS A 102 -2.51 -3.43 -7.55
C HIS A 102 -3.65 -3.67 -6.54
N ALA A 103 -4.62 -2.77 -6.52
CA ALA A 103 -5.83 -2.90 -5.70
C ALA A 103 -7.01 -3.29 -6.59
N THR A 104 -7.55 -4.50 -6.41
CA THR A 104 -8.73 -5.00 -7.15
C THR A 104 -10.06 -4.51 -6.58
N GLY A 105 -10.03 -3.94 -5.38
CA GLY A 105 -11.18 -3.34 -4.70
C GLY A 105 -11.01 -1.83 -4.52
N LEU A 106 -11.69 -1.27 -3.51
CA LEU A 106 -11.64 0.16 -3.20
C LEU A 106 -10.31 0.56 -2.56
N GLY A 107 -9.58 1.47 -3.20
CA GLY A 107 -8.49 2.22 -2.60
C GLY A 107 -8.98 3.57 -2.05
N VAL A 108 -8.75 3.86 -0.77
CA VAL A 108 -9.09 5.16 -0.16
C VAL A 108 -7.82 5.83 0.35
N ILE A 109 -7.61 7.07 -0.09
CA ILE A 109 -6.53 7.94 0.42
C ILE A 109 -7.21 9.14 1.09
N ARG A 110 -7.12 9.22 2.41
CA ARG A 110 -7.65 10.36 3.20
C ARG A 110 -6.71 11.57 3.24
N GLY A 111 -5.48 11.39 2.76
CA GLY A 111 -4.45 12.42 2.68
C GLY A 111 -4.17 12.84 1.24
N ARG A 112 -2.91 13.15 0.95
CA ARG A 112 -2.46 13.48 -0.40
C ARG A 112 -2.11 12.20 -1.17
N LEU A 113 -2.66 12.05 -2.37
CA LEU A 113 -2.13 11.15 -3.39
C LEU A 113 -1.17 11.96 -4.26
N GLY A 114 0.10 11.57 -4.29
CA GLY A 114 1.11 12.18 -5.14
C GLY A 114 1.72 11.13 -6.05
N LEU A 115 2.00 11.53 -7.28
CA LEU A 115 2.90 10.81 -8.18
C LEU A 115 4.22 11.58 -8.17
N ASN A 116 5.30 10.93 -7.74
CA ASN A 116 6.64 11.52 -7.72
C ASN A 116 7.58 10.71 -8.61
N GLY A 117 7.93 11.27 -9.77
CA GLY A 117 8.86 10.66 -10.72
C GLY A 117 9.78 11.73 -11.28
N THR A 118 11.07 11.58 -11.02
CA THR A 118 12.14 12.47 -11.49
C THR A 118 12.66 12.11 -12.89
N THR A 119 12.02 11.17 -13.59
CA THR A 119 12.46 10.75 -14.94
C THR A 119 11.32 10.87 -15.94
N SER A 120 11.63 11.54 -17.05
CA SER A 120 10.79 11.64 -18.23
C SER A 120 10.53 10.26 -18.86
N PRO A 121 9.35 10.01 -19.45
CA PRO A 121 8.18 10.89 -19.50
C PRO A 121 7.34 10.73 -18.23
N TYR A 122 6.73 11.84 -17.81
CA TYR A 122 6.00 12.09 -16.57
C TYR A 122 5.20 10.89 -16.02
N GLN A 123 5.16 10.72 -14.70
CA GLN A 123 4.18 9.83 -14.08
C GLN A 123 2.78 10.43 -14.29
N GLU A 124 2.00 9.79 -15.13
CA GLU A 124 0.63 10.18 -15.43
C GLU A 124 -0.32 9.71 -14.33
N LEU A 125 -1.20 10.60 -13.86
CA LEU A 125 -2.39 10.19 -13.12
C LEU A 125 -3.48 9.89 -14.13
N GLY A 126 -3.56 8.62 -14.53
CA GLY A 126 -4.65 8.11 -15.37
C GLY A 126 -5.84 7.67 -14.54
N VAL A 127 -7.05 7.94 -15.04
CA VAL A 127 -8.29 7.34 -14.55
C VAL A 127 -8.96 6.66 -15.75
N GLU A 128 -9.09 5.33 -15.69
CA GLU A 128 -9.93 4.60 -16.63
C GLU A 128 -11.38 4.64 -16.10
N GLY A 129 -12.29 5.22 -16.88
CA GLY A 129 -13.66 5.49 -16.45
C GLY A 129 -13.85 6.92 -15.92
N ASP A 130 -14.70 7.09 -14.91
CA ASP A 130 -15.12 8.42 -14.43
C ASP A 130 -14.23 8.94 -13.30
N ALA A 131 -13.82 10.21 -13.41
CA ALA A 131 -13.22 10.97 -12.32
C ALA A 131 -14.23 11.99 -11.78
N ALA A 132 -14.51 11.94 -10.48
CA ALA A 132 -15.40 12.90 -9.82
C ALA A 132 -14.65 13.64 -8.69
N LEU A 133 -14.73 14.97 -8.70
CA LEU A 133 -14.22 15.84 -7.64
C LEU A 133 -15.41 16.43 -6.88
N ASN A 134 -15.60 16.01 -5.63
CA ASN A 134 -16.75 16.42 -4.82
C ASN A 134 -16.33 16.65 -3.35
N SER A 135 -16.97 17.61 -2.71
CA SER A 135 -16.82 17.94 -1.29
C SER A 135 -18.12 18.52 -0.76
N GLN A 136 -18.37 18.37 0.53
CA GLN A 136 -19.42 19.12 1.23
C GLN A 136 -19.05 20.62 1.40
N ALA A 137 -17.83 21.00 1.03
CA ALA A 137 -17.32 22.36 0.99
C ALA A 137 -16.81 22.71 -0.43
N THR A 138 -15.93 23.72 -0.54
CA THR A 138 -15.32 24.10 -1.82
C THR A 138 -14.34 23.04 -2.31
N THR A 139 -14.52 22.61 -3.56
CA THR A 139 -13.54 21.79 -4.30
C THR A 139 -12.74 22.71 -5.22
N THR A 140 -11.42 22.69 -5.09
CA THR A 140 -10.51 23.50 -5.93
C THR A 140 -9.64 22.58 -6.77
N MET A 141 -9.69 22.76 -8.09
CA MET A 141 -8.74 22.16 -9.03
C MET A 141 -7.70 23.21 -9.41
N SER A 142 -6.43 22.96 -9.10
CA SER A 142 -5.30 23.78 -9.53
C SER A 142 -4.46 22.99 -10.51
N LEU A 143 -4.36 23.48 -11.73
CA LEU A 143 -3.52 22.89 -12.78
C LEU A 143 -2.40 23.87 -13.07
N GLU A 144 -1.17 23.45 -12.78
CA GLU A 144 0.02 24.23 -13.03
C GLU A 144 0.94 23.45 -13.97
N SER A 145 1.23 24.03 -15.13
CA SER A 145 2.33 23.58 -15.97
C SER A 145 3.55 24.40 -15.61
N THR A 146 4.60 23.73 -15.12
CA THR A 146 5.86 24.37 -14.74
C THR A 146 6.90 24.35 -15.88
N SER A 147 6.55 23.78 -17.04
CA SER A 147 7.39 23.83 -18.23
C SER A 147 7.46 25.27 -18.76
N ALA A 148 8.67 25.83 -18.82
CA ALA A 148 8.90 27.22 -19.23
C ALA A 148 8.72 27.47 -20.74
N THR A 149 8.53 26.42 -21.56
CA THR A 149 8.56 26.50 -23.02
C THR A 149 7.20 26.27 -23.68
N GLN A 150 6.27 25.58 -23.02
CA GLN A 150 4.89 25.37 -23.49
C GLN A 150 3.94 25.54 -22.31
N GLY A 151 2.97 26.46 -22.46
CA GLY A 151 1.88 26.60 -21.50
C GLY A 151 1.08 25.31 -21.40
N GLY A 152 0.56 25.01 -20.22
CA GLY A 152 -0.35 23.88 -20.05
C GLY A 152 -1.62 24.09 -20.88
N CYS A 153 -2.23 23.00 -21.31
CA CYS A 153 -3.50 23.01 -22.01
C CYS A 153 -4.44 22.01 -21.35
N ILE A 154 -5.74 22.27 -21.44
CA ILE A 154 -6.77 21.33 -21.02
C ILE A 154 -7.54 20.95 -22.28
N GLU A 155 -7.62 19.66 -22.58
CA GLU A 155 -8.44 19.16 -23.69
C GLU A 155 -9.66 18.39 -23.20
N PHE A 156 -10.76 18.57 -23.92
CA PHE A 156 -12.00 17.85 -23.74
C PHE A 156 -12.31 17.15 -25.06
N GLU A 157 -12.50 15.84 -24.99
CA GLU A 157 -12.95 15.03 -26.10
C GLU A 157 -14.41 14.67 -25.91
N GLN A 158 -15.21 14.87 -26.96
CA GLN A 158 -16.53 14.28 -27.05
C GLN A 158 -16.48 13.14 -28.08
N ALA A 159 -16.68 11.92 -27.60
CA ALA A 159 -16.97 10.78 -28.45
C ALA A 159 -18.27 11.04 -29.22
N SER A 160 -18.19 11.07 -30.55
CA SER A 160 -19.35 11.26 -31.41
C SER A 160 -19.95 9.91 -31.78
N THR A 161 -21.10 9.57 -31.21
CA THR A 161 -21.94 8.44 -31.66
C THR A 161 -23.18 8.90 -32.43
N VAL A 162 -23.31 10.21 -32.70
CA VAL A 162 -24.50 10.75 -33.34
C VAL A 162 -24.35 10.65 -34.86
N GLU A 163 -24.87 9.57 -35.43
CA GLU A 163 -25.31 9.56 -36.82
C GLU A 163 -26.55 10.46 -36.92
N GLU A 164 -26.37 11.75 -37.21
CA GLU A 164 -27.49 12.58 -37.65
C GLU A 164 -27.75 12.37 -39.14
N ALA A 165 -29.03 12.43 -39.50
CA ALA A 165 -29.54 12.30 -40.86
C ALA A 165 -28.99 13.42 -41.76
N GLY A 166 -27.82 13.19 -42.36
CA GLY A 166 -27.19 14.17 -43.26
C GLY A 166 -25.71 13.94 -43.57
N GLY A 167 -25.01 13.06 -42.86
CA GLY A 167 -23.64 12.66 -43.18
C GLY A 167 -22.75 12.47 -41.96
N GLN A 168 -21.70 11.68 -42.15
CA GLN A 168 -20.71 11.35 -41.12
C GLN A 168 -20.00 12.62 -40.63
N LEU A 169 -20.26 13.03 -39.38
CA LEU A 169 -19.42 14.03 -38.71
C LEU A 169 -17.99 13.48 -38.58
N PRO A 170 -16.95 14.33 -38.61
CA PRO A 170 -15.59 13.89 -38.34
C PRO A 170 -15.51 13.23 -36.96
N ALA A 171 -14.77 12.12 -36.88
CA ALA A 171 -14.53 11.39 -35.63
C ALA A 171 -14.00 12.33 -34.55
N ASN A 172 -14.53 12.18 -33.33
CA ASN A 172 -14.21 12.85 -32.07
C ASN A 172 -14.08 14.38 -32.14
N ARG A 173 -14.91 15.09 -31.37
CA ARG A 173 -14.82 16.56 -31.28
C ARG A 173 -13.93 16.95 -30.12
N TRP A 174 -12.87 17.70 -30.42
CA TRP A 174 -11.90 18.18 -29.44
C TRP A 174 -12.07 19.67 -29.19
N ILE A 175 -12.11 20.06 -27.92
CA ILE A 175 -12.02 21.44 -27.46
C ILE A 175 -10.76 21.55 -26.61
N ARG A 176 -9.97 22.60 -26.83
CA ARG A 176 -8.79 22.93 -26.02
C ARG A 176 -8.94 24.28 -25.33
N ILE A 177 -8.40 24.37 -24.13
CA ILE A 177 -8.40 25.57 -23.29
C ILE A 177 -6.95 25.91 -22.94
N TYR A 178 -6.54 27.16 -23.21
CA TYR A 178 -5.24 27.70 -22.82
C TYR A 178 -5.40 28.80 -21.76
N PRO A 179 -4.90 28.59 -20.54
CA PRO A 179 -4.75 29.66 -19.55
C PRO A 179 -3.45 30.45 -19.80
N GLY A 180 -3.55 31.66 -20.37
CA GLY A 180 -2.48 32.67 -20.33
C GLY A 180 -1.65 32.90 -21.62
N ARG A 181 -1.41 34.20 -21.88
CA ARG A 181 -0.56 34.86 -22.92
C ARG A 181 -0.89 34.59 -24.40
N GLY A 182 -2.08 35.00 -24.82
CA GLY A 182 -2.43 35.33 -26.21
C GLY A 182 -3.36 36.55 -26.26
N SER A 183 -3.19 37.43 -27.26
CA SER A 183 -3.95 38.68 -27.45
C SER A 183 -5.39 38.46 -27.93
N MET A 184 -6.34 39.19 -27.33
CA MET A 184 -7.79 39.35 -27.61
C MET A 184 -8.70 38.17 -27.20
N VAL A 185 -9.73 38.33 -26.37
CA VAL A 185 -10.78 39.37 -26.35
C VAL A 185 -11.06 39.96 -24.95
N THR A 186 -11.41 41.25 -24.95
CA THR A 186 -11.82 42.17 -23.89
C THR A 186 -12.79 41.59 -22.84
N ALA A 187 -12.30 41.38 -21.62
CA ALA A 187 -13.07 41.68 -20.41
C ALA A 187 -12.51 43.00 -19.84
N SER A 188 -13.33 44.06 -19.93
CA SER A 188 -13.01 45.37 -19.37
C SER A 188 -12.95 45.28 -17.84
N SER A 189 -11.74 45.21 -17.27
CA SER A 189 -11.36 45.96 -16.06
C SER A 189 -9.85 45.85 -15.83
N THR A 190 -9.14 46.92 -16.18
CA THR A 190 -7.88 47.47 -15.60
C THR A 190 -6.99 46.63 -14.66
N ASN A 191 -6.71 45.35 -14.93
CA ASN A 191 -5.55 44.63 -14.37
C ASN A 191 -5.07 43.59 -15.39
N SER A 192 -3.75 43.50 -15.58
CA SER A 192 -2.99 42.61 -16.49
C SER A 192 -3.81 41.41 -17.01
N SER A 193 -4.30 41.53 -18.24
CA SER A 193 -5.33 40.64 -18.79
C SER A 193 -4.83 39.20 -18.91
N ILE A 194 -5.29 38.33 -18.01
CA ILE A 194 -5.23 36.88 -18.17
C ILE A 194 -6.28 36.53 -19.22
N GLY A 195 -5.84 36.28 -20.47
CA GLY A 195 -6.72 35.81 -21.54
C GLY A 195 -7.01 34.31 -21.37
N LEU A 196 -8.29 33.94 -21.44
CA LEU A 196 -8.74 32.55 -21.61
C LEU A 196 -9.02 32.32 -23.08
N VAL A 197 -8.29 31.40 -23.72
CA VAL A 197 -8.51 31.03 -25.12
C VAL A 197 -9.16 29.66 -25.18
N ILE A 198 -10.30 29.56 -25.87
CA ILE A 198 -11.02 28.31 -26.11
C ILE A 198 -11.13 28.11 -27.62
N GLU A 199 -10.61 26.99 -28.11
CA GLU A 199 -10.53 26.70 -29.55
C GLU A 199 -10.96 25.26 -29.84
N ARG A 200 -11.33 25.00 -31.10
CA ARG A 200 -11.46 23.63 -31.59
C ARG A 200 -10.09 23.06 -31.91
N GLY A 201 -9.87 21.79 -31.56
CA GLY A 201 -8.62 21.07 -31.83
C GLY A 201 -8.01 20.47 -30.58
N ARG A 202 -6.88 19.79 -30.75
CA ARG A 202 -6.11 19.17 -29.68
C ARG A 202 -5.03 20.12 -29.14
N CYS A 203 -4.54 19.83 -27.95
CA CYS A 203 -3.27 20.38 -27.50
C CYS A 203 -2.16 20.08 -28.52
N GLN A 204 -1.25 21.04 -28.73
CA GLN A 204 -0.07 20.90 -29.59
C GLN A 204 1.18 20.66 -28.76
#